data_AF-A0A558B1D9-F1
#
_entry.id   AF-A0A558B1D9-F1
#
_cell.length_a   1.000
_cell.length_b   1.000
_cell.length_c   1.000
_cell.angle_alpha   90.00
_cell.angle_beta   90.00
_cell.angle_gamma   90.00
#
_symmetry.space_group_name_H-M   'P 1'
#
loop_
_entity.id
_entity.type
_entity.pdbx_description
1 polymer ?
#
loop_
_entity_poly.entity_id
_entity_poly.type
_entity_poly.pdbx_seq_one_letter_code
_entity_poly.pdbx_strand_id
1 'polypeptide(L)'
;LWLGPGVPLPLERGAPYRTDDGITGEIRSFHPLDRVRLTWRPSGWGHDSTVQVTVRSSGPKTALRFHQERLSGPEERAAQHEYWQAKMDRVAEALAAATR
;
A
#
# COMPACT_ATOMS: atom_id res chain seq x y z
N LEU A 1 -2.81 9.19 1.66
CA LEU A 1 -3.14 8.43 2.89
C LEU A 1 -2.26 7.18 3.04
N TRP A 2 -2.43 6.12 2.25
CA TRP A 2 -1.62 4.89 2.40
C TRP A 2 -0.30 4.92 1.62
N LEU A 3 -0.29 5.44 0.39
CA LEU A 3 0.92 5.65 -0.43
C LEU A 3 1.68 6.94 -0.05
N GLY A 4 1.19 7.69 0.93
CA GLY A 4 1.67 9.04 1.27
C GLY A 4 0.72 10.16 0.81
N PRO A 5 0.97 11.41 1.24
CA PRO A 5 0.40 12.61 0.64
C PRO A 5 1.06 12.90 -0.72
N GLY A 6 0.42 13.68 -1.59
CA GLY A 6 1.05 14.22 -2.81
C GLY A 6 1.40 13.23 -3.94
N VAL A 7 1.38 11.92 -3.68
CA VAL A 7 1.67 10.89 -4.70
C VAL A 7 0.37 10.43 -5.36
N PRO A 8 0.03 10.90 -6.58
CA PRO A 8 -1.01 10.25 -7.36
C PRO A 8 -0.55 8.81 -7.62
N LEU A 9 -1.37 7.83 -7.24
CA LEU A 9 -1.07 6.44 -7.56
C LEU A 9 -1.10 6.32 -9.09
N PRO A 10 0.03 6.02 -9.75
CA PRO A 10 0.00 5.74 -11.18
C PRO A 10 -0.89 4.52 -11.40
N LEU A 11 -1.74 4.54 -12.43
CA LEU A 11 -2.65 3.42 -12.72
C LEU A 11 -2.16 2.56 -13.89
N GLU A 12 -1.12 3.03 -14.58
CA GLU A 12 -0.51 2.35 -15.71
C GLU A 12 0.53 1.33 -15.23
N ARG A 13 0.49 0.13 -15.81
CA ARG A 13 1.49 -0.91 -15.56
C ARG A 13 2.88 -0.42 -16.00
N GLY A 14 3.87 -0.58 -15.13
CA GLY A 14 5.25 -0.14 -15.35
C GLY A 14 5.50 1.30 -14.94
N ALA A 15 4.47 2.08 -14.60
CA ALA A 15 4.67 3.44 -14.15
C ALA A 15 5.39 3.46 -12.79
N PRO A 16 6.52 4.19 -12.68
CA PRO A 16 7.24 4.32 -11.43
C PRO A 16 6.54 5.27 -10.48
N TYR A 17 6.77 5.10 -9.18
CA TYR A 17 6.37 6.05 -8.16
C TYR A 17 7.48 6.26 -7.14
N ARG A 18 7.44 7.43 -6.49
CA ARG A 18 8.26 7.76 -5.34
C ARG A 18 7.39 8.50 -4.33
N THR A 19 7.52 8.13 -3.06
CA THR A 19 6.85 8.82 -1.96
C THR A 19 7.77 9.85 -1.30
N ASP A 20 7.18 10.80 -0.58
CA ASP A 20 7.94 11.79 0.19
C ASP A 20 8.83 11.14 1.26
N ASP A 21 8.39 10.00 1.80
CA ASP A 21 9.15 9.16 2.75
C ASP A 21 10.29 8.36 2.07
N GLY A 22 10.53 8.56 0.76
CA GLY A 22 11.61 7.94 0.01
C GLY A 22 11.34 6.51 -0.46
N ILE A 23 10.13 5.98 -0.27
CA ILE A 23 9.75 4.67 -0.81
C ILE A 23 9.64 4.79 -2.33
N THR A 24 10.18 3.80 -3.04
CA THR A 24 10.14 3.73 -4.50
C THR A 24 9.53 2.42 -4.96
N GLY A 25 9.01 2.41 -6.18
CA GLY A 25 8.55 1.20 -6.83
C GLY A 25 7.88 1.49 -8.17
N GLU A 26 7.16 0.49 -8.69
CA GLU A 26 6.39 0.58 -9.92
C GLU A 26 5.07 -0.19 -9.81
N ILE A 27 4.10 0.19 -10.63
CA ILE A 27 2.82 -0.51 -10.72
C ILE A 27 2.97 -1.78 -11.53
N ARG A 28 2.58 -2.92 -10.96
CA ARG A 28 2.62 -4.23 -11.61
C ARG A 28 1.27 -4.61 -12.23
N SER A 29 0.16 -4.18 -11.62
CA SER A 29 -1.18 -4.30 -12.20
C SER A 29 -2.18 -3.41 -11.44
N PHE A 30 -3.21 -2.96 -12.15
CA PHE A 30 -4.32 -2.21 -11.58
C PHE A 30 -5.65 -2.73 -12.12
N HIS A 31 -6.55 -3.08 -11.21
CA HIS A 31 -7.93 -3.48 -11.49
C HIS A 31 -8.85 -2.55 -10.70
N PRO A 32 -9.58 -1.65 -11.37
CA PRO A 32 -10.45 -0.69 -10.72
C PRO A 32 -11.42 -1.35 -9.73
N LEU A 33 -11.56 -0.75 -8.54
CA LEU A 33 -12.46 -1.21 -7.47
C LEU A 33 -12.20 -2.66 -6.97
N ASP A 34 -11.07 -3.25 -7.34
CA ASP A 34 -10.70 -4.63 -6.99
C ASP A 34 -9.34 -4.66 -6.28
N ARG A 35 -8.27 -4.34 -7.02
CA ARG A 35 -6.90 -4.59 -6.56
C ARG A 35 -5.86 -3.78 -7.33
N VAL A 36 -4.84 -3.33 -6.62
CA VAL A 36 -3.56 -2.87 -7.18
C VAL A 36 -2.42 -3.75 -6.67
N ARG A 37 -1.43 -4.02 -7.53
CA ARG A 37 -0.16 -4.65 -7.18
C ARG A 37 0.98 -3.75 -7.61
N LEU A 38 1.95 -3.56 -6.73
CA LEU A 38 3.10 -2.69 -6.94
C LEU A 38 4.36 -3.31 -6.33
N THR A 39 5.53 -2.94 -6.85
CA THR A 39 6.78 -3.16 -6.09
C THR A 39 6.87 -2.13 -4.98
N TRP A 40 7.59 -2.46 -3.92
CA TRP A 40 7.74 -1.62 -2.74
C TRP A 40 9.15 -1.74 -2.19
N ARG A 41 9.89 -0.62 -2.22
CA ARG A 41 11.26 -0.53 -1.73
C ARG A 41 11.41 0.71 -0.85
N PRO A 42 11.35 0.54 0.49
CA PRO A 42 11.75 1.55 1.46
C PRO A 42 13.18 2.05 1.21
N SER A 43 13.47 3.27 1.67
CA SER A 43 14.82 3.81 1.61
C SER A 43 15.82 2.90 2.34
N GLY A 44 16.97 2.64 1.71
CA GLY A 44 18.02 1.77 2.26
C GLY A 44 17.86 0.28 1.98
N TRP A 45 16.72 -0.17 1.45
CA TRP A 45 16.57 -1.58 1.06
C TRP A 45 17.29 -1.86 -0.26
N GLY A 46 18.02 -2.98 -0.29
CA GLY A 46 18.72 -3.47 -1.48
C GLY A 46 17.86 -4.27 -2.46
N HIS A 47 16.59 -4.53 -2.11
CA HIS A 47 15.67 -5.31 -2.93
C HIS A 47 14.24 -4.78 -2.88
N ASP A 48 13.46 -5.18 -3.87
CA ASP A 48 12.03 -4.92 -3.89
C ASP A 48 11.27 -5.99 -3.12
N SER A 49 10.25 -5.56 -2.39
CA SER A 49 9.13 -6.41 -2.01
C SER A 49 7.97 -6.22 -2.98
N THR A 50 6.92 -7.06 -2.88
CA THR A 50 5.65 -6.79 -3.58
C THR A 50 4.58 -6.46 -2.57
N VAL A 51 3.84 -5.39 -2.81
CA VAL A 51 2.60 -5.08 -2.08
C VAL A 51 1.41 -5.29 -3.00
N GLN A 52 0.39 -5.95 -2.46
CA GLN A 52 -0.93 -6.07 -3.05
C GLN A 52 -1.96 -5.44 -2.11
N VAL A 53 -2.72 -4.49 -2.64
CA VAL A 53 -3.83 -3.86 -1.93
C VAL A 53 -5.13 -4.28 -2.58
N THR A 54 -6.06 -4.83 -1.80
CA THR A 54 -7.34 -5.35 -2.31
C THR A 54 -8.52 -4.75 -1.57
N VAL A 55 -9.60 -4.49 -2.30
CA VAL A 55 -10.89 -4.07 -1.79
C VAL A 55 -11.92 -5.16 -2.10
N ARG A 56 -12.68 -5.59 -1.08
CA ARG A 56 -13.70 -6.63 -1.20
C ARG A 56 -14.95 -6.25 -0.42
N SER A 57 -16.11 -6.68 -0.91
CA SER A 57 -17.34 -6.62 -0.11
C SER A 57 -17.23 -7.57 1.09
N SER A 58 -17.81 -7.15 2.21
CA SER A 58 -17.88 -7.91 3.45
C SER A 58 -19.22 -7.63 4.11
N GLY A 59 -20.28 -8.20 3.53
CA GLY A 59 -21.67 -7.88 3.89
C GLY A 59 -21.94 -6.38 3.67
N PRO A 60 -22.44 -5.65 4.70
CA PRO A 60 -22.68 -4.20 4.59
C PRO A 60 -21.39 -3.37 4.66
N LYS A 61 -20.22 -4.00 4.81
CA LYS A 61 -18.92 -3.33 4.96
C LYS A 61 -18.02 -3.60 3.75
N THR A 62 -16.90 -2.90 3.72
CA THR A 62 -15.82 -3.12 2.76
C THR A 62 -14.56 -3.54 3.52
N ALA A 63 -13.91 -4.61 3.06
CA ALA A 63 -12.62 -5.05 3.56
C ALA A 63 -11.49 -4.52 2.68
N LEU A 64 -10.61 -3.71 3.26
CA LEU A 64 -9.34 -3.29 2.67
C LEU A 64 -8.23 -4.16 3.25
N ARG A 65 -7.42 -4.80 2.38
CA ARG A 65 -6.34 -5.69 2.81
C ARG A 65 -5.03 -5.34 2.12
N PHE A 66 -3.98 -5.28 2.92
CA PHE A 66 -2.58 -5.23 2.47
C PHE A 66 -1.98 -6.63 2.60
N HIS A 67 -1.34 -7.10 1.54
CA HIS A 67 -0.53 -8.30 1.55
C HIS A 67 0.84 -7.96 0.97
N GLN A 68 1.91 -8.38 1.68
CA GLN A 68 3.27 -8.10 1.26
C GLN A 68 4.11 -9.38 1.27
N GLU A 69 4.87 -9.58 0.19
CA GLU A 69 5.74 -10.73 -0.04
C GLU A 69 7.16 -10.28 -0.40
N ARG A 70 8.11 -11.23 -0.40
CA ARG A 70 9.54 -11.00 -0.69
C ARG A 70 10.25 -10.09 0.33
N LEU A 71 9.90 -10.26 1.61
CA LEU A 71 10.60 -9.65 2.74
C LEU A 71 11.76 -10.57 3.15
N SER A 72 12.95 -10.02 3.36
CA SER A 72 14.19 -10.78 3.59
C SER A 72 14.22 -11.49 4.94
N GLY A 73 13.50 -10.96 5.95
CA GLY A 73 13.60 -11.48 7.30
C GLY A 73 12.55 -10.96 8.29
N PRO A 74 12.65 -11.39 9.57
CA PRO A 74 11.74 -10.97 10.63
C PRO A 74 11.73 -9.46 10.89
N GLU A 75 12.88 -8.79 10.76
CA GLU A 75 13.01 -7.35 10.99
C GLU A 75 12.18 -6.55 9.97
N GLU A 76 12.34 -6.84 8.68
CA GLU A 76 11.51 -6.20 7.63
C GLU A 76 10.02 -6.51 7.81
N ARG A 77 9.67 -7.74 8.23
CA ARG A 77 8.28 -8.10 8.53
C ARG A 77 7.70 -7.26 9.67
N ALA A 78 8.44 -7.08 10.76
CA ALA A 78 8.00 -6.27 11.88
C ALA A 78 7.84 -4.80 11.48
N ALA A 79 8.85 -4.22 10.82
CA ALA A 79 8.83 -2.83 10.37
C ALA A 79 7.66 -2.56 9.40
N GLN A 80 7.44 -3.46 8.44
CA GLN A 80 6.34 -3.30 7.50
C GLN A 80 4.97 -3.54 8.15
N HIS A 81 4.87 -4.45 9.12
CA HIS A 81 3.64 -4.66 9.87
C HIS A 81 3.22 -3.39 10.62
N GLU A 82 4.15 -2.77 11.35
CA GLU A 82 3.92 -1.50 12.04
C GLU A 82 3.53 -0.38 11.07
N TYR A 83 4.28 -0.26 9.96
CA TYR A 83 3.99 0.72 8.92
C TYR A 83 2.56 0.57 8.38
N TRP A 84 2.13 -0.64 8.00
CA TRP A 84 0.80 -0.86 7.46
C TRP A 84 -0.30 -0.66 8.49
N GLN A 85 -0.09 -1.04 9.76
CA GLN A 85 -1.04 -0.78 10.83
C GLN A 85 -1.30 0.73 10.96
N ALA A 86 -0.24 1.53 11.03
CA ALA A 86 -0.34 2.99 11.14
C ALA A 86 -0.95 3.66 9.89
N LYS A 87 -0.86 3.03 8.70
CA LYS A 87 -1.57 3.52 7.51
C LYS A 87 -3.05 3.13 7.52
N MET A 88 -3.38 1.92 7.99
CA MET A 88 -4.75 1.44 8.10
C MET A 88 -5.57 2.28 9.08
N ASP A 89 -4.97 2.66 10.22
CA ASP A 89 -5.63 3.52 11.22
C ASP A 89 -6.02 4.88 10.60
N ARG A 90 -5.08 5.52 9.89
CA ARG A 90 -5.33 6.79 9.18
C ARG A 90 -6.39 6.66 8.08
N VAL A 91 -6.44 5.54 7.37
CA VAL A 91 -7.49 5.29 6.36
C VAL A 91 -8.86 5.16 7.04
N ALA A 92 -8.95 4.43 8.15
CA ALA A 92 -10.19 4.28 8.90
C ALA A 92 -10.70 5.63 9.43
N GLU A 93 -9.82 6.45 10.00
CA GLU A 93 -10.15 7.80 10.47
C GLU A 93 -10.68 8.69 9.34
N ALA A 94 -10.01 8.69 8.19
CA ALA A 94 -10.41 9.49 7.03
C ALA A 94 -11.79 9.07 6.49
N LEU A 95 -12.07 7.76 6.41
CA LEU A 95 -13.37 7.24 5.98
C LEU A 95 -14.48 7.59 6.97
N ALA A 96 -14.20 7.52 8.28
CA ALA A 96 -15.16 7.90 9.32
C ALA A 96 -15.49 9.41 9.27
N ALA A 97 -14.50 10.25 8.98
CA ALA A 97 -14.71 11.69 8.82
C ALA A 97 -15.51 12.04 7.54
N ALA A 98 -15.28 11.32 6.43
CA ALA A 98 -15.96 11.55 5.16
C ALA A 98 -17.43 11.09 5.13
N THR A 99 -17.85 10.29 6.11
CA THR A 99 -19.22 9.76 6.20
C THR A 99 -20.09 10.57 7.20
N ARG A 100 -19.54 11.65 7.76
CA ARG A 100 -20.28 12.63 8.57
C ARG A 100 -20.72 13.80 7.70
#